data_AF-A0A821JZA3-F1
#
_entry.id   AF-A0A821JZA3-F1
#
_cell.length_a   1.000
_cell.length_b   1.000
_cell.length_c   1.000
_cell.angle_alpha   90.00
_cell.angle_beta   90.00
_cell.angle_gamma   90.00
#
_symmetry.space_group_name_H-M   'P 1'
#
loop_
_entity.id
_entity.type
_entity.pdbx_description
1 polymer ?
#
loop_
_entity_poly.entity_id
_entity_poly.type
_entity_poly.pdbx_seq_one_letter_code
_entity_poly.pdbx_strand_id
1 'polypeptide(L)'
;MYSDRFILRIYHDNTINATDTICSIKCEHSNVDFCNMEHKIFIPPKIWRFIAADDPLVDIILSRDLDSALTKREHEVVDTWLARNKSFHAIREHPKRNFRMIGGM
;
A
#
# COMPACT_ATOMS: atom_id res chain seq x y z
N MET A 1 -8.22 -5.78 10.51
CA MET A 1 -9.14 -5.39 9.42
C MET A 1 -8.57 -5.69 8.03
N TYR A 2 -7.32 -6.11 7.90
CA TYR A 2 -6.96 -7.10 6.89
C TYR A 2 -6.39 -8.29 7.65
N SER A 3 -6.57 -9.50 7.13
CA SER A 3 -6.06 -10.72 7.77
C SER A 3 -4.53 -10.76 7.77
N ASP A 4 -3.93 -11.62 8.60
CA ASP A 4 -2.50 -11.96 8.63
C ASP A 4 -1.93 -12.46 7.28
N ARG A 5 -2.79 -12.61 6.27
CA ARG A 5 -2.44 -12.93 4.88
C ARG A 5 -1.77 -11.79 4.11
N PHE A 6 -1.83 -10.55 4.60
CA PHE A 6 -1.24 -9.39 3.93
C PHE A 6 -0.04 -8.84 4.70
N ILE A 7 0.98 -8.45 3.95
CA ILE A 7 2.15 -7.72 4.45
C ILE A 7 1.98 -6.24 4.12
N LEU A 8 2.14 -5.37 5.11
CA LEU A 8 2.25 -3.93 4.89
C LEU A 8 3.67 -3.62 4.44
N ARG A 9 3.87 -3.35 3.15
CA ARG A 9 5.16 -2.90 2.61
C ARG A 9 5.22 -1.38 2.57
N ILE A 10 6.16 -0.80 3.31
CA ILE A 10 6.41 0.65 3.36
C ILE A 10 7.64 0.96 2.50
N TYR A 11 7.47 1.85 1.52
CA TYR A 11 8.56 2.35 0.69
C TYR A 11 9.13 3.61 1.31
N HIS A 12 10.45 3.68 1.45
CA HIS A 12 11.12 4.82 2.07
C HIS A 12 12.42 5.16 1.34
N ASP A 13 12.95 6.36 1.59
CA ASP A 13 14.30 6.76 1.24
C ASP A 13 15.12 7.02 2.53
N ASN A 14 16.23 7.74 2.39
CA ASN A 14 17.12 8.07 3.49
C ASN A 14 16.63 9.20 4.39
N THR A 15 15.44 9.75 4.15
CA THR A 15 14.85 10.76 5.04
C THR A 15 14.30 10.14 6.33
N ILE A 16 14.16 8.81 6.38
CA ILE A 16 13.73 8.06 7.58
C ILE A 16 14.95 7.44 8.27
N ASN A 17 15.03 7.59 9.60
CA ASN A 17 16.06 6.94 10.41
C ASN A 17 15.80 5.43 10.52
N ALA A 18 16.68 4.63 9.92
CA ALA A 18 16.55 3.19 9.88
C ALA A 18 16.64 2.52 11.26
N THR A 19 17.53 2.99 12.13
CA THR A 19 17.79 2.34 13.42
C THR A 19 16.65 2.57 14.41
N ASP A 20 16.10 3.78 14.44
CA ASP A 20 15.11 4.14 15.46
C ASP A 20 13.68 3.80 15.03
N THR A 21 13.34 4.03 13.76
CA THR A 21 11.96 3.88 13.25
C THR A 21 11.74 2.53 12.58
N ILE A 22 12.64 2.09 11.71
CA ILE A 22 12.41 0.86 10.94
C ILE A 22 12.61 -0.38 11.82
N CYS A 23 13.70 -0.44 12.61
CA CYS A 23 13.95 -1.59 13.46
C CYS A 23 12.87 -1.76 14.53
N SER A 24 12.42 -0.70 15.19
CA SER A 24 11.37 -0.79 16.21
C SER A 24 10.09 -1.41 15.66
N ILE A 25 9.63 -0.93 14.50
CA ILE A 25 8.41 -1.42 13.85
C ILE A 25 8.59 -2.85 13.32
N LYS A 26 9.69 -3.15 12.64
CA LYS A 26 9.95 -4.51 12.11
C LYS A 26 10.09 -5.56 13.22
N CYS A 27 10.67 -5.17 14.37
CA CYS A 27 10.83 -6.08 15.50
C CYS A 27 9.51 -6.36 16.23
N GLU A 28 8.59 -5.39 16.26
CA GLU A 28 7.28 -5.55 16.91
C GLU A 28 6.23 -6.19 15.97
N HIS A 29 6.36 -5.99 14.66
CA HIS A 29 5.37 -6.42 13.67
C HIS A 29 5.99 -7.25 12.55
N SER A 30 5.77 -8.56 12.60
CA SER A 30 6.27 -9.52 11.59
C SER A 30 5.63 -9.38 10.21
N ASN A 31 4.46 -8.72 10.13
CA ASN A 31 3.72 -8.47 8.90
C ASN A 31 4.00 -7.09 8.30
N VAL A 32 5.08 -6.41 8.71
CA VAL A 32 5.52 -5.14 8.15
C VAL A 32 6.88 -5.30 7.48
N ASP A 33 6.94 -4.92 6.22
CA ASP A 33 8.15 -4.90 5.41
C ASP A 33 8.52 -3.45 5.04
N PHE A 34 9.82 -3.18 4.92
CA PHE A 34 10.33 -1.88 4.48
C PHE A 34 11.23 -2.08 3.27
N CYS A 35 10.98 -1.29 2.23
CA CYS A 35 11.72 -1.31 0.98
C CYS A 35 12.42 0.03 0.77
N ASN A 36 13.76 0.01 0.77
CA ASN A 36 14.57 1.20 0.51
C ASN A 36 14.58 1.52 -0.99
N MET A 37 14.22 2.76 -1.31
CA MET A 37 14.09 3.32 -2.65
C MET A 37 15.21 4.31 -3.02
N GLU A 38 16.23 4.48 -2.17
CA GLU A 38 17.38 5.39 -2.36
C GLU A 38 18.03 5.26 -3.74
N HIS A 39 18.20 4.04 -4.25
CA HIS A 39 18.82 3.80 -5.56
C HIS A 39 17.84 3.84 -6.74
N LYS A 40 16.57 4.19 -6.50
CA LYS A 40 15.49 4.23 -7.49
C LYS A 40 14.85 5.63 -7.60
N ILE A 41 15.65 6.68 -7.39
CA ILE A 41 15.23 8.10 -7.42
C ILE A 41 14.61 8.56 -8.74
N PHE A 42 14.84 7.84 -9.85
CA PHE A 42 14.21 8.15 -11.13
C PHE A 42 12.70 7.84 -11.13
N ILE A 43 12.23 7.02 -10.19
CA ILE A 43 10.81 6.75 -9.99
C ILE A 43 10.26 7.79 -9.02
N PRO A 44 9.27 8.61 -9.41
CA PRO A 44 8.69 9.59 -8.51
C PRO A 44 8.11 8.94 -7.24
N PRO A 45 8.32 9.50 -6.03
CA PRO A 45 7.88 8.86 -4.78
C PRO A 45 6.41 8.43 -4.73
N LYS A 46 5.51 9.21 -5.34
CA LYS A 46 4.08 8.89 -5.43
C LYS A 46 3.76 7.60 -6.19
N ILE A 47 4.71 7.08 -6.98
CA ILE A 47 4.57 5.86 -7.76
C ILE A 47 5.05 4.63 -6.98
N TRP A 48 5.85 4.79 -5.92
CA TRP A 48 6.47 3.66 -5.22
C TRP A 48 5.47 2.63 -4.69
N ARG A 49 4.31 3.10 -4.20
CA ARG A 49 3.18 2.26 -3.75
C ARG A 49 2.56 1.36 -4.82
N PHE A 50 2.93 1.52 -6.10
CA PHE A 50 2.49 0.67 -7.21
C PHE A 50 3.58 -0.30 -7.68
N ILE A 51 4.83 -0.18 -7.21
CA ILE A 51 5.95 -1.02 -7.67
C ILE A 51 5.72 -2.49 -7.35
N ALA A 52 5.02 -2.81 -6.25
CA ALA A 52 4.63 -4.18 -5.94
C ALA A 52 3.77 -4.85 -7.03
N ALA A 53 3.15 -4.09 -7.95
CA ALA A 53 2.43 -4.65 -9.08
C ALA A 53 3.34 -5.43 -10.06
N ASP A 54 4.64 -5.14 -10.04
CA ASP A 54 5.67 -5.76 -10.90
C ASP A 54 6.58 -6.71 -10.09
N ASP A 55 6.22 -7.03 -8.85
CA ASP A 55 6.94 -7.99 -8.01
C ASP A 55 6.42 -9.41 -8.29
N PRO A 56 7.24 -10.32 -8.84
CA PRO A 56 6.78 -11.67 -9.19
C PRO A 56 6.41 -12.53 -7.98
N LEU A 57 6.73 -12.08 -6.76
CA LEU A 57 6.36 -12.74 -5.51
C LEU A 57 5.04 -12.22 -4.92
N VAL A 58 4.37 -11.29 -5.61
CA VAL A 58 3.15 -10.64 -5.11
C VAL A 58 1.96 -11.01 -5.99
N ASP A 59 1.01 -11.75 -5.42
CA ASP A 59 -0.23 -12.13 -6.11
C ASP A 59 -1.25 -10.99 -6.17
N ILE A 60 -1.36 -10.21 -5.09
CA ILE A 60 -2.38 -9.18 -4.89
C ILE A 60 -1.74 -7.96 -4.25
N ILE A 61 -2.00 -6.78 -4.84
CA ILE A 61 -1.63 -5.49 -4.27
C ILE A 61 -2.85 -4.69 -3.85
N LEU A 62 -2.78 -4.06 -2.68
CA LEU A 62 -3.72 -3.06 -2.21
C LEU A 62 -2.94 -1.76 -2.00
N SER A 63 -3.08 -0.81 -2.92
CA SER A 63 -2.38 0.47 -2.82
C SER A 63 -3.20 1.47 -2.00
N ARG A 64 -2.60 2.01 -0.92
CA ARG A 64 -3.25 2.93 0.01
C ARG A 64 -2.24 3.95 0.54
N ASP A 65 -2.73 5.15 0.87
CA ASP A 65 -1.95 6.10 1.63
C ASP A 65 -1.92 5.72 3.12
N LEU A 66 -0.75 5.88 3.74
CA LEU A 66 -0.51 5.46 5.13
C LEU A 66 -1.31 6.30 6.14
N ASP A 67 -1.68 7.53 5.77
CA ASP A 67 -2.46 8.47 6.57
C ASP A 67 -3.98 8.36 6.34
N SER A 68 -4.43 7.42 5.50
CA SER A 68 -5.86 7.20 5.24
C SER A 68 -6.47 6.19 6.21
N ALA A 69 -7.42 6.65 7.03
CA ALA A 69 -8.12 5.82 8.01
C ALA A 69 -8.86 4.64 7.36
N LEU A 70 -8.65 3.43 7.86
CA LEU A 70 -9.33 2.23 7.38
C LEU A 70 -10.79 2.19 7.84
N THR A 71 -11.72 2.11 6.89
CA THR A 71 -13.15 2.03 7.18
C THR A 71 -13.70 0.63 6.92
N LYS A 72 -14.71 0.22 7.71
CA LYS A 72 -15.38 -1.08 7.55
C LYS A 72 -15.88 -1.31 6.12
N ARG A 73 -16.37 -0.24 5.48
CA ARG A 73 -16.88 -0.26 4.10
C ARG A 73 -15.79 -0.61 3.09
N GLU A 74 -14.60 -0.03 3.21
CA GLU A 74 -13.49 -0.37 2.30
C GLU A 74 -13.09 -1.83 2.42
N HIS A 75 -13.06 -2.36 3.65
CA HIS A 75 -12.80 -3.79 3.87
C HIS A 75 -13.84 -4.68 3.18
N GLU A 76 -15.13 -4.42 3.37
CA GLU A 76 -16.20 -5.19 2.72
C GLU A 76 -16.13 -5.14 1.18
N VAL A 77 -15.74 -3.99 0.64
CA VAL A 77 -15.56 -3.81 -0.80
C VAL A 77 -14.34 -4.59 -1.31
N VAL A 78 -13.22 -4.58 -0.56
CA VAL A 78 -12.03 -5.39 -0.89
C VAL A 78 -12.36 -6.89 -0.83
N ASP A 79 -13.04 -7.36 0.22
CA ASP A 79 -13.46 -8.77 0.34
C ASP A 79 -14.35 -9.20 -0.84
N THR A 80 -15.29 -8.33 -1.22
CA THR A 80 -16.17 -8.56 -2.38
C THR A 80 -15.38 -8.63 -3.68
N TRP A 81 -14.33 -7.81 -3.83
CA TRP A 81 -13.46 -7.86 -5.00
C TRP A 81 -12.60 -9.13 -5.02
N LEU A 82 -11.99 -9.50 -3.90
CA LEU A 82 -11.18 -10.71 -3.75
C LEU A 82 -11.98 -11.98 -4.05
N ALA A 83 -13.27 -12.00 -3.75
CA ALA A 83 -14.17 -13.10 -4.08
C ALA A 83 -14.56 -13.18 -5.58
N ARG A 84 -14.19 -12.19 -6.40
CA ARG A 84 -14.54 -12.11 -7.82
C ARG A 84 -13.32 -12.32 -8.72
N ASN A 85 -13.53 -12.90 -9.90
CA ASN A 85 -12.50 -13.03 -10.91
C ASN A 85 -12.31 -11.72 -11.71
N LYS A 86 -11.76 -10.68 -11.06
CA LYS A 86 -11.49 -9.36 -11.66
C LYS A 86 -10.07 -8.91 -11.35
N SER A 87 -9.32 -8.52 -12.38
CA SER A 87 -7.89 -8.16 -12.25
C SER A 87 -7.61 -6.82 -11.58
N PHE A 88 -8.61 -5.92 -11.49
CA PHE A 88 -8.41 -4.56 -10.97
C PHE A 88 -9.66 -4.04 -10.27
N HIS A 89 -9.45 -3.25 -9.21
CA HIS A 89 -10.50 -2.57 -8.48
C HIS A 89 -10.02 -1.21 -7.97
N ALA A 90 -10.90 -0.20 -8.03
CA ALA A 90 -10.64 1.14 -7.52
C ALA A 90 -11.83 1.60 -6.67
N ILE A 91 -11.56 1.96 -5.42
CA ILE A 91 -12.55 2.54 -4.49
C ILE A 91 -12.55 4.06 -4.70
N ARG A 92 -13.73 4.65 -4.95
CA ARG A 92 -13.88 6.06 -5.31
C ARG A 92 -14.82 6.78 -4.35
N GLU A 93 -14.30 7.20 -3.21
CA GLU A 93 -15.11 7.84 -2.16
C GLU A 93 -14.87 9.34 -2.02
N HIS A 94 -13.71 9.83 -2.46
CA HIS A 94 -13.35 11.23 -2.36
C HIS A 94 -14.37 12.17 -3.06
N PRO A 95 -14.68 13.35 -2.50
CA PRO A 95 -15.64 14.30 -3.06
C PRO A 95 -15.31 14.80 -4.46
N LYS A 96 -14.01 14.88 -4.82
CA LYS A 96 -13.56 15.24 -6.18
C LYS A 96 -13.60 14.04 -7.13
N ARG A 97 -14.77 13.45 -7.31
CA ARG A 97 -15.04 12.27 -8.13
C ARG A 97 -15.10 12.54 -9.65
N ASN A 98 -14.70 13.73 -10.09
CA ASN A 98 -14.65 14.07 -11.52
C ASN A 98 -13.47 13.42 -12.27
N PHE A 99 -12.48 12.90 -11.54
CA PHE A 99 -11.31 12.21 -12.12
C PHE A 99 -11.46 10.69 -12.04
N ARG A 100 -10.97 9.98 -13.07
CA ARG A 100 -11.06 8.50 -13.19
C ARG A 100 -10.32 7.78 -12.05
N MET A 101 -9.13 8.26 -11.73
CA MET A 101 -8.33 7.83 -10.56
C MET A 101 -7.69 9.08 -9.96
N ILE A 102 -7.64 9.13 -8.63
CA ILE A 102 -7.01 10.21 -7.86
C ILE A 102 -5.81 9.64 -7.13
N GLY A 103 -4.81 10.49 -6.89
CA GLY A 103 -3.56 10.09 -6.26
C GLY A 103 -3.64 9.91 -4.74
N GLY A 104 -4.81 10.02 -4.13
CA GLY A 104 -5.01 9.82 -2.70
C GLY A 104 -6.50 9.82 -2.35
N MET A 105 -6.83 9.33 -1.16
CA MET A 105 -8.22 9.22 -0.68
C MET A 105 -8.70 10.49 0.01
#